data_AF-A0A935MQX5-F1
#
_entry.id   AF-A0A935MQX5-F1
#
_cell.length_a   1.000
_cell.length_b   1.000
_cell.length_c   1.000
_cell.angle_alpha   90.00
_cell.angle_beta   90.00
_cell.angle_gamma   90.00
#
_symmetry.space_group_name_H-M   'P 1'
#
loop_
_entity.id
_entity.type
_entity.pdbx_description
1 polymer ?
#
loop_
_entity_poly.entity_id
_entity_poly.type
_entity_poly.pdbx_seq_one_letter_code
_entity_poly.pdbx_strand_id
1 'polypeptide(L)' 'MMQFPFNRSVFDKAFMISCVLAVLGWVLIYLIWGEYTTADIVCMIVTVPILAYFIHVLLLFKDSND' A
#
# COMPACT_ATOMS: atom_id res chain seq x y z
N MET A 1 -9.81 18.47 -18.20
CA MET A 1 -10.09 17.07 -18.57
C MET A 1 -9.53 16.19 -17.47
N MET A 2 -10.36 15.46 -16.74
CA MET A 2 -9.91 14.47 -15.76
C MET A 2 -9.35 13.26 -16.52
N GLN A 3 -8.14 13.42 -17.04
CA GLN A 3 -7.29 12.29 -17.34
C GLN A 3 -6.90 11.76 -15.97
N PHE A 4 -7.37 10.57 -15.59
CA PHE A 4 -6.69 9.81 -14.55
C PHE A 4 -5.63 8.99 -15.30
N PRO A 5 -4.45 9.53 -15.62
CA PRO A 5 -3.39 8.69 -16.14
C PRO A 5 -3.00 7.81 -14.96
N PHE A 6 -3.41 6.54 -15.01
CA PHE A 6 -2.75 5.54 -14.20
C PHE A 6 -1.26 5.60 -14.57
N ASN A 7 -0.49 6.34 -13.79
CA ASN A 7 0.92 6.52 -14.02
C ASN A 7 1.64 5.36 -13.34
N ARG A 8 2.08 4.41 -14.16
CA ARG A 8 2.81 3.22 -13.69
C ARG A 8 4.00 3.58 -12.80
N SER A 9 4.73 4.66 -13.13
CA SER A 9 5.88 5.11 -12.33
C SER A 9 5.46 5.57 -10.93
N VAL A 10 4.33 6.27 -10.82
CA VAL A 10 3.78 6.71 -9.52
C VAL A 10 3.21 5.51 -8.75
N PHE A 11 2.57 4.58 -9.45
CA PHE A 11 2.08 3.34 -8.84
C PHE A 11 3.21 2.48 -8.29
N ASP A 12 4.32 2.31 -9.01
CA ASP A 12 5.46 1.53 -8.54
C ASP A 12 6.06 2.11 -7.25
N LYS A 13 6.16 3.45 -7.16
CA LYS A 13 6.56 4.14 -5.92
C LYS A 13 5.57 3.91 -4.79
N ALA A 14 4.27 4.08 -5.06
CA ALA A 14 3.20 3.86 -4.10
C ALA A 14 3.16 2.41 -3.60
N PHE A 15 3.37 1.45 -4.49
CA PHE A 15 3.43 0.03 -4.19
C PHE A 15 4.63 -0.31 -3.31
N MET A 16 5.80 0.28 -3.59
CA MET A 16 6.98 0.13 -2.73
C MET A 16 6.71 0.64 -1.31
N ILE A 17 6.04 1.79 -1.16
CA ILE A 17 5.65 2.32 0.15
C ILE A 17 4.69 1.35 0.87
N SER A 18 3.67 0.85 0.17
CA SER A 18 2.74 -0.13 0.74
C SER A 18 3.40 -1.44 1.13
N CYS A 19 4.36 -1.94 0.34
CA CYS A 19 5.13 -3.13 0.68
C CYS A 19 5.97 -2.92 1.95
N VAL A 20 6.63 -1.77 2.10
CA VAL A 20 7.38 -1.44 3.32
C VAL A 20 6.43 -1.40 4.52
N LEU A 21 5.25 -0.79 4.36
CA LEU A 21 4.22 -0.75 5.40
C LEU A 21 3.70 -2.15 5.76
N ALA A 22 3.55 -3.03 4.77
CA ALA A 22 3.14 -4.41 4.96
C ALA A 22 4.15 -5.19 5.82
N VAL A 23 5.45 -5.05 5.52
CA VAL A 23 6.52 -5.67 6.31
C VAL A 23 6.52 -5.14 7.74
N LEU A 24 6.33 -3.82 7.94
CA LEU A 24 6.20 -3.24 9.27
C LEU A 24 4.98 -3.77 10.03
N GLY A 25 3.83 -3.90 9.35
CA GLY A 25 2.64 -4.53 9.90
C GLY A 25 2.88 -5.99 10.29
N TRP A 26 3.67 -6.72 9.49
CA TRP A 26 4.02 -8.12 9.74
C TRP A 26 4.88 -8.26 11.00
N VAL A 27 5.86 -7.38 11.17
CA VAL A 27 6.68 -7.35 12.39
C VAL A 27 5.83 -6.99 13.62
N LEU A 28 4.91 -6.03 13.49
CA LEU A 28 4.02 -5.62 14.59
C LEU A 28 3.08 -6.74 15.04
N ILE A 29 2.43 -7.43 14.10
CA ILE A 29 1.53 -8.56 14.43
C ILE A 29 2.29 -9.62 15.23
N TYR A 30 3.50 -9.95 14.80
CA TYR A 30 4.35 -10.92 15.49
C TYR A 30 4.80 -10.47 16.88
N LEU A 31 5.16 -9.20 17.03
CA LEU A 31 5.56 -8.66 18.34
C LEU A 31 4.41 -8.69 19.36
N ILE A 32 3.17 -8.52 18.91
CA ILE A 32 2.00 -8.48 19.79
C ILE A 32 1.52 -9.90 20.12
N TRP A 33 1.39 -10.76 19.11
CA TRP A 33 0.73 -12.06 19.26
C TRP A 33 1.69 -13.26 19.28
N GLY A 34 2.96 -13.07 18.89
CA GLY A 34 3.97 -14.15 18.84
C GLY A 34 3.75 -15.18 17.73
N GLU A 35 2.66 -15.08 16.97
CA GLU A 35 2.24 -16.04 15.95
C GLU A 35 1.67 -15.31 14.73
N TYR A 36 1.68 -15.99 13.59
CA TYR A 36 1.02 -15.53 12.36
C TYR A 36 -0.18 -16.43 12.09
N THR A 37 -1.36 -15.83 11.96
CA THR A 37 -2.57 -16.55 11.58
C THR A 37 -2.74 -16.50 10.06
N THR A 38 -3.35 -17.53 9.47
CA THR A 38 -3.72 -17.52 8.04
C THR A 38 -4.62 -16.33 7.67
N ALA A 39 -5.44 -15.84 8.61
CA ALA A 39 -6.22 -14.62 8.46
C ALA A 39 -5.36 -13.37 8.21
N ASP A 40 -4.20 -13.25 8.87
CA ASP A 40 -3.28 -12.11 8.70
C ASP A 40 -2.69 -12.09 7.29
N ILE A 41 -2.33 -13.27 6.77
CA ILE A 41 -1.79 -13.44 5.42
C ILE A 41 -2.82 -13.01 4.38
N VAL A 42 -4.05 -13.53 4.49
CA VAL A 42 -5.14 -13.21 3.57
C VAL A 42 -5.49 -11.73 3.63
N CYS A 43 -5.55 -11.17 4.83
CA CYS A 43 -5.80 -9.75 5.04
C CYS A 43 -4.71 -8.90 4.35
N MET A 44 -3.42 -9.21 4.53
CA MET A 44 -2.35 -8.46 3.88
C MET A 44 -2.37 -8.53 2.36
N ILE A 45 -2.62 -9.72 1.79
CA ILE A 45 -2.67 -9.87 0.32
C ILE A 45 -3.77 -8.97 -0.28
N VAL A 46 -4.88 -8.77 0.43
CA VAL A 46 -5.98 -7.91 -0.02
C VAL A 46 -5.71 -6.43 0.30
N THR A 47 -5.22 -6.11 1.49
CA THR A 47 -5.06 -4.73 1.95
C THR A 47 -3.88 -4.01 1.30
N VAL A 48 -2.78 -4.71 1.00
CA VAL A 48 -1.59 -4.12 0.34
C VAL A 48 -1.89 -3.49 -1.02
N PRO A 49 -2.54 -4.18 -1.99
CA PRO A 49 -2.86 -3.58 -3.29
C PRO A 49 -3.87 -2.43 -3.15
N ILE A 50 -4.82 -2.52 -2.22
CA ILE A 50 -5.78 -1.44 -1.92
C ILE A 50 -5.04 -0.20 -1.42
N LEU A 51 -4.13 -0.36 -0.47
CA LEU A 51 -3.33 0.72 0.08
C LEU A 51 -2.40 1.34 -0.97
N ALA A 52 -1.77 0.51 -1.81
CA ALA A 52 -0.93 0.98 -2.92
C ALA A 52 -1.72 1.86 -3.89
N TYR A 53 -2.97 1.50 -4.19
CA TYR A 53 -3.84 2.32 -5.02
C TYR A 53 -4.22 3.64 -4.33
N PHE A 54 -4.53 3.63 -3.03
CA PHE A 54 -4.80 4.88 -2.30
C PHE A 54 -3.61 5.83 -2.30
N ILE A 55 -2.39 5.31 -2.05
CA ILE A 55 -1.17 6.12 -2.09
C ILE A 55 -0.91 6.63 -3.50
N HIS A 56 -1.15 5.83 -4.54
CA HIS A 56 -1.07 6.27 -5.93
C HIS A 56 -1.98 7.47 -6.19
N VAL A 57 -3.24 7.39 -5.76
CA VAL A 57 -4.21 8.49 -5.92
C VAL A 57 -3.77 9.72 -5.15
N LEU A 58 -3.29 9.57 -3.91
CA LEU A 58 -2.76 10.69 -3.12
C LEU A 58 -1.56 11.36 -3.79
N LEU A 59 -0.63 10.59 -4.33
CA LEU A 59 0.52 11.12 -5.07
C LEU A 59 0.10 11.83 -6.35
N LEU A 60 -0.90 11.30 -7.07
CA LEU A 60 -1.46 11.95 -8.26
C LEU A 60 -2.10 13.31 -7.92
N PHE A 61 -2.81 13.40 -6.80
CA PHE A 61 -3.39 14.66 -6.32
C PHE A 61 -2.35 15.66 -5.81
N LYS A 62 -1.27 15.17 -5.21
CA LYS A 62 -0.13 16.00 -4.81
C LYS A 62 0.54 16.64 -6.03
N ASP A 63 0.87 15.84 -7.04
CA ASP A 63 1.51 16.31 -8.29
C ASP A 63 0.63 17.28 -9.09
N SER A 64 -0.70 17.24 -8.89
CA SER A 64 -1.65 18.17 -9.52
C SER A 64 -1.79 19.52 -8.80
N ASN A 65 -1.31 19.65 -7.56
CA ASN A 65 -1.43 20.87 -6.75
C ASN A 65 -0.11 21.65 -6.62
N ASP A 66 1.01 21.10 -7.11
CA ASP A 66 2.28 21.79 -7.32
C ASP A 66 2.35 22.36 -8.75
#